data_AF-A0A7C3GEM1-F1
#
_entry.id   AF-A0A7C3GEM1-F1
#
_cell.length_a   1.000
_cell.length_b   1.000
_cell.length_c   1.000
_cell.angle_alpha   90.00
_cell.angle_beta   90.00
_cell.angle_gamma   90.00
#
_symmetry.space_group_name_H-M   'P 1'
#
loop_
_entity.id
_entity.type
_entity.pdbx_description
1 polymer ?
#
loop_
_entity_poly.entity_id
_entity_poly.type
_entity_poly.pdbx_seq_one_letter_code
_entity_poly.pdbx_strand_id
1 'polypeptide(L)' 'MVKIVRKLNKNSEYSYSINIPKEIVEKYKWKSKQKLTVEDKGRGSLEIKDWRKNNKILLLKRKVF' A
#
# COMPACT_ATOMS: atom_id res chain seq x y z
N MET A 1 -2.95 16.11 -11.41
CA MET A 1 -2.83 14.69 -11.02
C MET A 1 -1.61 14.12 -11.71
N VAL A 2 -0.74 13.39 -11.00
CA VAL A 2 0.47 12.80 -11.60
C VAL A 2 0.12 11.39 -12.07
N LYS A 3 0.03 11.19 -13.38
CA LYS A 3 -0.14 9.87 -13.99
C LYS A 3 1.24 9.25 -14.19
N ILE A 4 1.48 8.10 -13.58
CA ILE A 4 2.74 7.36 -13.70
C ILE A 4 2.44 6.02 -14.34
N VAL A 5 3.05 5.74 -15.48
CA VAL A 5 2.93 4.45 -16.18
C VAL A 5 4.23 3.67 -15.97
N ARG A 6 4.13 2.43 -15.49
CA ARG A 6 5.27 1.52 -15.31
C ARG A 6 4.91 0.14 -15.85
N LYS A 7 5.92 -0.58 -16.34
CA LYS A 7 5.78 -1.98 -16.74
C LYS A 7 5.75 -2.87 -15.49
N LEU A 8 4.97 -3.94 -15.56
CA LEU A 8 4.98 -5.01 -14.58
C LEU A 8 6.18 -5.92 -14.90
N ASN A 9 7.03 -6.16 -13.91
CA ASN A 9 8.18 -7.05 -14.05
C ASN A 9 7.87 -8.40 -13.41
N LYS A 10 8.22 -9.49 -14.08
CA LYS A 10 8.12 -10.84 -13.51
C LYS A 10 9.30 -11.06 -12.56
N ASN A 11 9.02 -11.39 -11.31
CA ASN A 11 10.04 -11.63 -10.29
C ASN A 11 10.22 -13.13 -10.03
N SER A 12 9.14 -13.92 -10.06
CA SER A 12 9.18 -15.38 -10.03
C SER A 12 8.03 -15.97 -10.83
N GLU A 13 7.85 -17.29 -10.80
CA GLU A 13 6.75 -17.99 -11.47
C GLU A 13 5.37 -17.41 -11.13
N TYR A 14 5.16 -17.06 -9.86
CA TYR A 14 3.88 -16.59 -9.32
C TYR A 14 3.93 -15.16 -8.75
N SER A 15 5.05 -14.44 -8.92
CA SER A 15 5.18 -13.09 -8.36
C SER A 15 5.63 -12.08 -9.40
N TYR A 16 5.03 -10.90 -9.31
CA TYR A 16 5.33 -9.74 -10.13
C TYR A 16 5.63 -8.55 -9.23
N SER A 17 6.43 -7.62 -9.75
CA SER A 17 6.80 -6.38 -9.07
C SER A 17 6.58 -5.18 -9.98
N ILE A 18 6.24 -4.05 -9.36
CA ILE A 18 6.23 -2.74 -9.99
C ILE A 18 7.20 -1.82 -9.25
N ASN A 19 7.90 -0.97 -10.00
CA ASN A 19 8.77 0.02 -9.42
C ASN A 19 7.93 1.23 -9.00
N ILE A 20 7.76 1.41 -7.69
CA ILE A 20 7.09 2.58 -7.12
C ILE A 20 8.10 3.74 -7.11
N PRO A 21 7.79 4.88 -7.76
CA PRO A 21 8.69 6.02 -7.76
C PRO A 21 8.95 6.57 -6.36
N LYS A 22 10.16 7.10 -6.16
CA LYS A 22 10.65 7.59 -4.87
C LYS A 22 9.75 8.68 -4.28
N GLU A 23 9.16 9.52 -5.12
CA GLU A 23 8.28 10.62 -4.72
C GLU A 23 7.03 10.12 -4.00
N ILE A 24 6.48 8.96 -4.41
CA ILE A 24 5.34 8.33 -3.73
C ILE A 24 5.77 7.78 -2.38
N VAL A 25 6.91 7.08 -2.35
CA VAL A 25 7.47 6.49 -1.13
C VAL A 25 7.71 7.58 -0.07
N GLU A 26 8.32 8.70 -0.46
CA GLU A 26 8.57 9.85 0.41
C GLU A 26 7.30 10.55 0.86
N LYS A 27 6.34 10.79 -0.07
CA LYS A 27 5.04 11.39 0.23
C LYS A 27 4.29 10.63 1.32
N TYR A 28 4.32 9.31 1.26
CA TYR A 28 3.66 8.44 2.26
C TYR A 28 4.57 8.02 3.41
N LYS A 29 5.82 8.52 3.46
CA LYS A 29 6.84 8.20 4.47
C LYS A 29 7.05 6.69 4.64
N TRP A 30 6.96 5.98 3.52
CA TRP A 30 7.12 4.55 3.46
C TRP A 30 8.58 4.16 3.65
N LYS A 31 8.84 3.19 4.52
CA LYS A 31 10.19 2.67 4.81
C LYS A 31 10.47 1.43 3.97
N SER A 32 11.75 1.19 3.69
CA SER A 32 12.19 -0.07 3.09
C SER A 32 11.79 -1.26 3.96
N LYS A 33 11.43 -2.38 3.33
CA LYS A 33 11.02 -3.63 3.99
C LYS A 33 9.81 -3.55 4.93
N GLN A 34 9.11 -2.41 4.97
CA GLN A 34 7.85 -2.34 5.73
C GLN A 34 6.76 -3.16 5.03
N LYS A 35 5.73 -3.54 5.78
CA LYS A 35 4.58 -4.25 5.23
C LYS A 35 3.55 -3.27 4.67
N LEU A 36 2.98 -3.63 3.53
CA LEU A 36 1.91 -2.91 2.86
C LEU A 36 0.76 -3.89 2.59
N THR A 37 -0.46 -3.38 2.57
CA THR A 37 -1.64 -4.12 2.14
C THR A 37 -1.87 -3.84 0.65
N VAL A 38 -2.12 -4.89 -0.13
CA VAL A 38 -2.59 -4.80 -1.53
C VAL A 38 -4.03 -5.31 -1.55
N GLU A 39 -4.98 -4.42 -1.81
CA GLU A 39 -6.40 -4.75 -1.92
C GLU A 39 -6.84 -4.70 -3.39
N ASP A 40 -7.50 -5.75 -3.85
CA ASP A 40 -8.17 -5.74 -5.15
C ASP A 40 -9.52 -5.01 -5.02
N LYS A 41 -9.72 -3.98 -5.85
CA LYS A 41 -11.00 -3.26 -5.97
C LYS A 41 -11.81 -3.70 -7.20
N GLY A 42 -11.30 -4.65 -7.98
CA GLY A 42 -11.87 -5.09 -9.24
C GLY A 42 -11.68 -4.08 -10.36
N ARG A 43 -12.23 -4.40 -11.55
CA ARG A 43 -12.21 -3.51 -12.74
C ARG A 43 -10.81 -3.00 -13.10
N GLY A 44 -9.79 -3.84 -12.90
CA GLY A 44 -8.39 -3.49 -13.17
C GLY A 44 -7.78 -2.48 -12.18
N SER A 45 -8.38 -2.31 -10.99
CA SER A 45 -7.92 -1.37 -9.97
C SER A 45 -7.39 -2.09 -8.74
N LEU A 46 -6.15 -1.80 -8.37
CA LEU A 46 -5.51 -2.25 -7.12
C LEU A 46 -5.25 -1.05 -6.22
N GLU A 47 -5.48 -1.20 -4.93
CA GLU A 47 -5.20 -0.19 -3.91
C GLU A 47 -4.07 -0.68 -3.00
N ILE A 48 -3.03 0.14 -2.83
CA ILE A 48 -1.90 -0.16 -1.94
C ILE A 48 -1.96 0.75 -0.72
N LYS A 49 -1.99 0.16 0.48
CA LYS A 49 -2.10 0.88 1.76
C LYS A 49 -0.97 0.52 2.70
N ASP A 50 -0.64 1.45 3.60
CA ASP A 50 0.25 1.18 4.73
C ASP A 50 -0.39 0.13 5.66
N TRP A 51 0.35 -0.92 6.03
CA TRP A 51 -0.12 -1.92 6.99
C TRP A 51 0.02 -1.38 8.41
N ARG A 52 -0.86 -0.44 8.75
CA ARG A 52 -1.03 -0.03 10.14
C ARG A 52 -1.88 -1.07 10.83
N LYS A 53 -1.30 -1.79 11.80
CA LYS A 53 -2.04 -2.68 12.69
C LYS A 53 -3.15 -1.83 13.31
N ASN A 54 -4.39 -2.05 12.85
CA ASN A 54 -5.55 -1.35 13.36
C ASN A 54 -5.56 -1.52 14.88
N ASN A 55 -5.22 -0.45 15.60
CA ASN A 55 -5.41 -0.37 17.03
C ASN A 55 -6.91 -0.15 17.25
N LYS A 56 -7.73 -1.17 16.96
CA LYS A 56 -9.17 -1.20 17.32
C LYS A 56 -9.38 -0.95 18.83
N ILE A 57 -8.33 -1.15 19.63
CA ILE A 57 -8.27 -0.82 21.06
C ILE A 57 -8.40 0.69 21.34
N LEU A 58 -7.96 1.59 20.45
CA LEU A 58 -8.03 3.05 20.66
C LEU A 58 -9.36 3.68 20.28
N LEU A 59 -10.14 3.06 19.40
CA LEU A 59 -11.47 3.57 19.00
C LEU A 59 -12.57 3.16 19.99
N LEU A 60 -12.42 2.02 20.68
CA LEU A 60 -13.35 1.59 21.74
C LEU A 60 -13.20 2.41 23.03
N LYS A 61 -12.00 2.91 23.35
CA LYS A 61 -11.78 3.74 24.55
C LYS A 61 -12.30 5.19 24.45
N ARG A 62 -12.65 5.66 23.25
CA ARG A 62 -13.17 7.02 23.02
C ARG A 62 -14.70 7.12 22.99
N LYS A 63 -15.41 5.99 23.02
CA LYS A 63 -16.88 5.96 23.03
C LYS A 63 -17.47 5.76 24.44
N VAL A 64 -16.63 5.68 25.47
CA VAL A 64 -17.00 5.37 26.86
C VAL A 64 -16.60 6.49 27.83
N PHE A 65 -16.34 7.70 27.32
CA PHE A 65 -16.25 8.92 28.12
C PHE A 65 -17.18 9.97 27.54
#